data_AF-A0A1A3DAK1-F1
#
_entry.id   AF-A0A1A3DAK1-F1
#
_cell.length_a   1.000
_cell.length_b   1.000
_cell.length_c   1.000
_cell.angle_alpha   90.00
_cell.angle_beta   90.00
_cell.angle_gamma   90.00
#
_symmetry.space_group_name_H-M   'P 1'
#
loop_
_entity.id
_entity.type
_entity.pdbx_description
1 polymer ?
#
loop_
_entity_poly.entity_id
_entity_poly.type
_entity_poly.pdbx_seq_one_letter_code
_entity_poly.pdbx_strand_id
1 'polypeptide(L)'
;MYDADQLVDTYDEFAVRITGAGYAISTTDTVNVVRDAENATVFTNVDDALLVVNTLATRYRDLGANDYADAVHVITRTVQTTRSSWFERGRPPADATRT
;
A
#
# COMPACT_ATOMS: atom_id res chain seq x y z
N MET A 1 -11.88 1.78 -36.12
CA MET A 1 -12.20 2.45 -34.84
C MET A 1 -12.60 1.34 -33.88
N TYR A 2 -11.65 0.87 -33.07
CA TYR A 2 -11.91 -0.09 -32.00
C TYR A 2 -11.70 0.67 -30.70
N ASP A 3 -12.76 1.26 -30.16
CA ASP A 3 -12.80 1.63 -28.74
C ASP A 3 -12.97 0.33 -27.97
N ALA A 4 -11.85 -0.35 -27.74
CA ALA A 4 -11.81 -1.37 -26.72
C ALA A 4 -11.95 -0.62 -25.39
N ASP A 5 -13.11 -0.74 -24.75
CA ASP A 5 -13.36 -0.29 -23.38
C ASP A 5 -12.16 -0.68 -22.50
N GLN A 6 -11.28 0.28 -22.24
CA GLN A 6 -10.18 0.09 -21.32
C GLN A 6 -10.75 0.26 -19.92
N LEU A 7 -10.86 -0.84 -19.19
CA LEU A 7 -11.18 -0.80 -17.78
C LEU A 7 -9.98 -0.21 -17.04
N VAL A 8 -10.19 0.96 -16.43
CA VAL A 8 -9.22 1.64 -15.59
C VAL A 8 -9.54 1.30 -14.14
N ASP A 9 -8.68 0.50 -13.51
CA ASP A 9 -8.75 0.24 -12.08
C ASP A 9 -7.97 1.35 -11.37
N THR A 10 -8.64 2.05 -10.44
CA THR A 10 -8.03 3.08 -9.59
C THR A 10 -8.07 2.61 -8.15
N TYR A 11 -6.92 2.66 -7.47
CA TYR A 11 -6.83 2.33 -6.05
C TYR A 11 -5.77 3.18 -5.36
N ASP A 12 -5.92 3.36 -4.06
CA ASP A 12 -4.97 4.11 -3.25
C ASP A 12 -3.96 3.19 -2.58
N GLU A 13 -2.74 3.69 -2.49
CA GLU A 13 -1.62 3.06 -1.81
C GLU A 13 -1.12 3.99 -0.71
N PHE A 14 -0.77 3.41 0.44
CA PHE A 14 -0.32 4.12 1.62
C PHE A 14 1.07 3.64 2.02
N ALA A 15 1.94 4.55 2.44
CA ALA A 15 3.21 4.21 3.07
C ALA A 15 3.44 5.09 4.29
N VAL A 16 4.26 4.63 5.23
CA VAL A 16 4.56 5.40 6.46
C VAL A 16 5.96 6.00 6.34
N ARG A 17 6.05 7.32 6.51
CA ARG A 17 7.29 8.10 6.47
C ARG A 17 7.57 8.72 7.83
N ILE A 18 8.82 8.71 8.23
CA ILE A 18 9.33 9.44 9.40
C ILE A 18 10.20 10.57 8.85
N THR A 19 9.75 11.82 9.01
CA THR A 19 10.45 12.99 8.47
C THR A 19 11.87 13.07 9.03
N GLY A 20 12.86 13.14 8.14
CA GLY A 20 14.28 13.16 8.51
C GLY A 20 14.92 11.80 8.82
N ALA A 21 14.14 10.72 8.94
CA ALA A 21 14.66 9.37 9.25
C ALA A 21 14.50 8.36 8.10
N GLY A 22 13.36 8.35 7.41
CA GLY A 22 13.10 7.40 6.32
C GLY A 22 11.66 6.92 6.23
N TYR A 23 11.49 5.65 5.86
CA TYR A 23 10.23 4.97 5.60
C TYR A 23 10.12 3.68 6.40
N ALA A 24 8.89 3.31 6.78
CA ALA A 24 8.64 2.08 7.52
C ALA A 24 8.64 0.85 6.60
N ILE A 25 9.23 -0.23 7.11
CA ILE A 25 9.04 -1.59 6.63
C ILE A 25 8.27 -2.34 7.70
N SER A 26 7.07 -2.79 7.37
CA SER A 26 6.27 -3.65 8.22
C SER A 26 6.38 -5.09 7.73
N THR A 27 6.77 -5.97 8.65
CA THR A 27 6.63 -7.43 8.53
C THR A 27 5.51 -7.88 9.45
N THR A 28 5.15 -9.17 9.43
CA THR A 28 4.08 -9.72 10.26
C THR A 28 4.24 -9.36 11.75
N ASP A 29 5.49 -9.34 12.24
CA ASP A 29 5.76 -9.20 13.68
C ASP A 29 6.58 -7.96 14.05
N THR A 30 7.15 -7.25 13.08
CA THR A 30 8.06 -6.13 13.36
C THR A 30 7.90 -4.96 12.40
N VAL A 31 8.10 -3.76 12.93
CA VAL A 31 8.21 -2.52 12.15
C VAL A 31 9.64 -1.98 12.27
N ASN A 32 10.30 -1.86 11.12
CA ASN A 32 11.64 -1.30 10.99
C ASN A 32 11.60 -0.02 10.15
N VAL A 33 12.67 0.78 10.18
CA VAL A 33 12.79 2.01 9.39
C VAL A 33 14.01 1.92 8.49
N VAL A 34 13.81 2.22 7.20
CA VAL A 34 14.87 2.29 6.19
C VAL A 34 14.90 3.68 5.57
N ARG A 35 16.06 4.12 5.05
CA ARG A 35 16.16 5.45 4.43
C ARG A 35 15.53 5.52 3.04
N ASP A 36 15.52 4.40 2.34
CA ASP A 36 15.12 4.32 0.95
C ASP A 36 13.61 4.10 0.79
N ALA A 37 12.99 4.88 -0.08
CA ALA A 37 11.57 4.79 -0.38
C ALA A 37 11.21 3.53 -1.16
N GLU A 38 12.13 3.01 -1.98
CA GLU A 38 11.87 1.83 -2.84
C GLU A 38 11.65 0.56 -2.02
N ASN A 39 12.18 0.53 -0.79
CA ASN A 39 12.05 -0.59 0.13
C ASN A 39 10.92 -0.43 1.15
N ALA A 40 10.16 0.67 1.08
CA ALA A 40 9.06 0.92 2.01
C ALA A 40 7.93 -0.11 1.81
N THR A 41 7.29 -0.52 2.91
CA THR A 41 6.06 -1.29 2.79
C THR A 41 4.94 -0.40 2.27
N VAL A 42 4.29 -0.85 1.20
CA VAL A 42 3.11 -0.22 0.63
C VAL A 42 1.87 -0.99 1.08
N PHE A 43 0.98 -0.30 1.77
CA PHE A 43 -0.30 -0.82 2.26
C PHE A 43 -1.40 -0.46 1.27
N THR A 44 -2.31 -1.38 1.02
CA THR A 44 -3.54 -1.15 0.24
C THR A 44 -4.73 -0.77 1.12
N ASN A 45 -4.56 -0.83 2.44
CA ASN A 45 -5.54 -0.41 3.44
C ASN A 45 -4.93 0.67 4.35
N VAL A 46 -5.67 1.76 4.56
CA VAL A 46 -5.24 2.88 5.40
C VAL A 46 -5.14 2.50 6.88
N ASP A 47 -5.98 1.57 7.36
CA ASP A 47 -6.00 1.16 8.76
C ASP A 47 -4.69 0.47 9.16
N ASP A 48 -4.12 -0.34 8.26
CA ASP A 48 -2.84 -1.00 8.46
C ASP A 48 -1.69 0.03 8.54
N ALA A 49 -1.73 1.05 7.68
CA ALA A 49 -0.75 2.14 7.72
C ALA A 49 -0.87 2.95 9.02
N LEU A 50 -2.09 3.22 9.50
CA LEU A 50 -2.34 3.92 10.77
C LEU A 50 -1.88 3.10 11.98
N LEU A 51 -2.03 1.77 11.94
CA LEU A 51 -1.51 0.88 12.98
C LEU A 51 0.03 0.98 13.07
N VAL A 52 0.71 1.01 11.93
CA VAL A 52 2.17 1.19 11.86
C VAL A 52 2.59 2.55 12.40
N VAL A 53 1.85 3.62 12.06
CA VAL A 53 2.09 4.97 12.62
C VAL A 53 1.98 4.95 14.14
N ASN A 54 0.89 4.40 14.68
CA ASN A 54 0.68 4.35 16.13
C ASN A 54 1.78 3.54 16.84
N THR A 55 2.20 2.43 16.22
CA THR A 55 3.28 1.57 16.74
C THR A 55 4.60 2.31 16.81
N LEU A 56 5.00 3.00 15.73
CA LEU A 56 6.25 3.77 15.69
C LEU A 56 6.22 4.98 16.61
N ALA A 57 5.13 5.75 16.59
CA ALA A 57 4.98 6.94 17.43
C ALA A 57 5.04 6.57 18.92
N THR A 58 4.36 5.49 19.33
CA THR A 58 4.41 5.00 20.72
C THR A 58 5.83 4.58 21.09
N ARG A 59 6.49 3.77 20.24
CA ARG A 59 7.87 3.34 20.47
C ARG A 59 8.84 4.52 20.61
N TYR A 60 8.72 5.55 19.78
CA TYR A 60 9.57 6.74 19.89
C TYR A 60 9.31 7.53 21.17
N ARG A 61 8.05 7.66 21.60
CA ARG A 61 7.72 8.29 22.89
C ARG A 61 8.29 7.51 24.08
N ASP A 62 8.19 6.18 24.05
CA ASP A 62 8.76 5.31 25.09
C ASP A 62 10.28 5.45 25.21
N LEU A 63 10.95 5.73 24.08
CA LEU A 63 12.39 6.00 24.03
C LEU A 63 12.75 7.47 24.36
N GLY A 64 11.76 8.33 24.64
CA GLY A 64 11.95 9.77 24.89
C GLY A 64 12.23 10.60 23.63
N ALA A 65 12.13 10.00 22.44
CA ALA A 65 12.41 10.60 21.15
C ALA A 65 11.16 11.29 20.56
N ASN A 66 10.58 12.24 21.30
CA ASN A 66 9.30 12.87 20.95
C ASN A 66 9.29 13.53 19.56
N ASP A 67 10.39 14.15 19.16
CA ASP A 67 10.52 14.77 17.82
C ASP A 67 10.27 13.75 16.70
N TYR A 68 10.76 12.51 16.86
CA TYR A 68 10.54 11.44 15.89
C TYR A 68 9.12 10.89 15.97
N ALA A 69 8.50 10.87 17.15
CA ALA A 69 7.12 10.42 17.32
C ALA A 69 6.13 11.33 16.58
N ASP A 70 6.37 12.64 16.60
CA ASP A 70 5.52 13.63 15.93
C ASP A 70 5.82 13.76 14.43
N ALA A 71 6.97 13.25 13.99
CA ALA A 71 7.41 13.22 12.60
C ALA A 71 6.93 11.98 11.80
N VAL A 72 6.13 11.09 12.41
CA VAL A 72 5.58 9.91 11.72
C VAL A 72 4.29 10.27 10.99
N HIS A 73 4.26 10.06 9.67
CA HIS A 73 3.13 10.42 8.81
C HIS A 73 2.80 9.32 7.82
N VAL A 74 1.52 9.22 7.45
CA VAL A 74 1.09 8.44 6.28
C VAL A 74 1.23 9.31 5.04
N ILE A 75 1.88 8.78 4.01
CA ILE A 75 1.86 9.31 2.66
C ILE A 75 0.93 8.45 1.81
N THR A 76 0.13 9.08 0.97
CA THR A 76 -0.81 8.42 0.06
C THR A 76 -0.44 8.73 -1.38
N ARG A 77 -0.64 7.75 -2.26
CA ARG A 77 -0.63 7.96 -3.70
C ARG A 77 -1.79 7.18 -4.33
N THR A 78 -2.41 7.78 -5.33
CA THR A 78 -3.42 7.10 -6.15
C THR A 78 -2.73 6.46 -7.34
N VAL A 79 -2.96 5.16 -7.54
CA VAL A 79 -2.43 4.38 -8.65
C VAL A 79 -3.55 4.06 -9.62
N GLN A 80 -3.28 4.22 -10.90
CA GLN A 80 -4.17 3.86 -11.98
C GLN A 80 -3.53 2.75 -12.79
N THR A 81 -4.26 1.66 -13.00
CA THR A 81 -3.82 0.55 -13.85
C THR A 81 -4.83 0.35 -14.97
N THR A 82 -4.32 0.17 -16.17
CA THR A 82 -5.15 -0.08 -17.35
C THR A 82 -5.09 -1.55 -17.69
N ARG A 83 -6.25 -2.23 -17.73
CA ARG A 83 -6.34 -3.62 -18.19
C ARG A 83 -6.88 -3.68 -19.61
N SER A 84 -6.12 -4.32 -20.50
CA SER A 84 -6.58 -4.63 -21.85
C SER A 84 -7.55 -5.82 -21.84
N SER A 85 -8.66 -5.70 -22.57
CA SER A 85 -9.79 -6.64 -22.70
C SER A 85 -9.46 -8.07 -23.17
N TRP A 86 -8.18 -8.41 -23.37
CA TRP A 86 -7.75 -9.77 -23.69
C TRP A 86 -7.91 -10.76 -22.52
N PHE A 87 -7.93 -10.29 -21.27
CA PHE A 87 -8.04 -11.17 -20.09
C PHE A 87 -9.44 -11.76 -19.83
N GLU A 88 -10.52 -11.14 -20.32
CA GLU A 88 -11.88 -11.68 -20.14
C GLU A 88 -12.20 -12.86 -21.08
N ARG A 89 -11.47 -13.01 -22.20
CA ARG A 89 -11.67 -14.13 -23.13
C ARG A 89 -11.16 -15.49 -22.63
N GLY A 90 -10.51 -15.53 -21.47
CA GLY A 90 -9.96 -16.75 -20.88
C GLY A 90 -10.88 -17.49 -19.91
N ARG A 91 -12.06 -16.94 -19.57
CA ARG A 91 -13.02 -17.66 -18.72
C ARG A 91 -13.92 -18.51 -19.62
N PRO A 92 -13.73 -19.84 -19.72
CA PRO A 92 -14.72 -20.67 -20.37
C PRO A 92 -16.06 -20.45 -19.66
N PRO A 93 -17.19 -20.38 -20.39
CA PRO A 93 -18.49 -20.25 -19.77
C PRO A 93 -18.67 -21.42 -18.79
N ALA A 94 -19.05 -21.08 -17.56
CA ALA A 94 -19.36 -22.05 -16.52
C ALA A 94 -20.72 -22.72 -16.82
N ASP A 95 -20.83 -23.41 -17.96
CA ASP A 95 -21.83 -24.46 -18.17
C ASP A 95 -21.52 -25.26 -19.45
N ALA A 96 -20.83 -26.37 -19.27
CA ALA A 96 -20.90 -27.51 -20.19
C ALA A 96 -21.15 -28.77 -19.37
N THR A 97 -22.15 -28.71 -18.49
CA THR A 97 -22.75 -29.87 -17.83
C THR A 97 -24.06 -30.22 -18.53
N ARG A 98 -23.96 -31.13 -19.52
CA ARG A 98 -24.98 -31.94 -20.23
C ARG A 98 -24.48 -32.10 -21.68
N THR A 99 -24.24 -33.29 -22.22
CA THR A 99 -24.99 -34.55 -22.20
C THR A 99 -24.09 -35.69 -22.66
#